data_AF-A0A8H4RNE0-F1
#
_entry.id   AF-A0A8H4RNE0-F1
#
_cell.length_a   1.000
_cell.length_b   1.000
_cell.length_c   1.000
_cell.angle_alpha   90.00
_cell.angle_beta   90.00
_cell.angle_gamma   90.00
#
_symmetry.space_group_name_H-M   'P 1'
#
loop_
_entity.id
_entity.type
_entity.pdbx_description
1 polymer ?
#
loop_
_entity_poly.entity_id
_entity_poly.type
_entity_poly.pdbx_seq_one_letter_code
_entity_poly.pdbx_strand_id
1 'polypeptide(L)'
;MWKNIDPQYRTEASKLFQLVHGFSTSSAAAKTSFYLVYLHPITLFLATINTPSDAIKAPIQPLDTAKILREIDLRLRSRCLGLLEIDRRGPRVQFIHKTAREFIGHPSIWGSILAQTANTGFNVNLSLLSSYILQLKSWKKGVPAGAQAPHSQLKVLWSLVHGAMHFARLTERSTRESQTTLLDQLDRALKFHIDVIFPSVYDFSRIVLMEEGLDIQPFTPFSEMVPYKESHWSDLIPYYAFRRCPFHTCFLSFAIQHGLLLYVQSKLAGTHHQELPSKAGRPFLDYPLYVDDDRPGRDFTSTDMVETLLNHGANPNEIFNGRTPWQNVLTYLLQYGSAFGRRSGRKEIEKWGRMLELLILHNANPNACCGEGYTMHNGVRTARRCYSALRVVRRVFGVRGSKGSSNDHDNSSYDSGEDFQNFKIEDRKRIQFDILARLNRLLRELGGDEQEWYNSVLAYPSPNS
;
A
#
# COMPACT_ATOMS: atom_id res chain seq x y z
N MET A 1 -22.34 31.07 13.28
CA MET A 1 -20.90 30.95 12.95
C MET A 1 -20.67 30.69 11.46
N TRP A 2 -21.07 29.55 10.87
CA TRP A 2 -20.96 29.33 9.41
C TRP A 2 -21.62 30.44 8.56
N LYS A 3 -22.86 30.83 8.91
CA LYS A 3 -23.59 31.93 8.24
C LYS A 3 -22.89 33.30 8.33
N ASN A 4 -21.98 33.47 9.29
CA ASN A 4 -21.24 34.71 9.52
C ASN A 4 -19.98 34.81 8.66
N ILE A 5 -19.59 33.73 7.96
CA ILE A 5 -18.57 33.82 6.92
C ILE A 5 -19.16 34.64 5.78
N ASP A 6 -18.42 35.69 5.39
CA ASP A 6 -18.76 36.53 4.26
C ASP A 6 -19.09 35.67 3.03
N PRO A 7 -20.23 35.86 2.37
CA PRO A 7 -20.62 35.12 1.17
C PRO A 7 -19.50 34.91 0.16
N GLN A 8 -18.62 35.90 -0.05
CA GLN A 8 -17.53 35.80 -1.03
C GLN A 8 -16.47 34.75 -0.65
N TYR A 9 -16.32 34.43 0.64
CA TYR A 9 -15.34 33.44 1.12
C TYR A 9 -15.94 32.05 1.37
N ARG A 10 -17.27 31.88 1.27
CA ARG A 10 -17.92 30.61 1.64
C ARG A 10 -17.46 29.43 0.80
N THR A 11 -17.24 29.62 -0.50
CA THR A 11 -16.72 28.56 -1.38
C THR A 11 -15.32 28.11 -0.95
N GLU A 12 -14.44 29.06 -0.64
CA GLU A 12 -13.08 28.73 -0.22
C GLU A 12 -13.04 28.13 1.20
N ALA A 13 -13.79 28.71 2.13
CA ALA A 13 -13.96 28.15 3.47
C ALA A 13 -14.48 26.71 3.42
N SER A 14 -15.44 26.46 2.52
CA SER A 14 -15.96 25.12 2.29
C SER A 14 -14.89 24.14 1.83
N LYS A 15 -14.05 24.52 0.85
CA LYS A 15 -12.91 23.69 0.43
C LYS A 15 -11.96 23.38 1.59
N LEU A 16 -11.61 24.38 2.40
CA LEU A 16 -10.72 24.21 3.55
C LEU A 16 -11.30 23.24 4.59
N PHE A 17 -12.57 23.39 4.96
CA PHE A 17 -13.23 22.47 5.90
C PHE A 17 -13.31 21.05 5.34
N GLN A 18 -13.65 20.90 4.06
CA GLN A 18 -13.68 19.60 3.38
C GLN A 18 -12.31 18.92 3.31
N LEU A 19 -11.24 19.66 3.04
CA LEU A 19 -9.87 19.13 3.03
C LEU A 19 -9.45 18.65 4.42
N VAL A 20 -9.66 19.46 5.46
CA VAL A 20 -9.29 19.08 6.84
C VAL A 20 -10.12 17.88 7.33
N HIS A 21 -11.42 17.88 7.05
CA HIS A 21 -12.30 16.78 7.43
C HIS A 21 -12.01 15.49 6.64
N GLY A 22 -11.88 15.59 5.32
CA GLY A 22 -11.58 14.46 4.44
C GLY A 22 -10.21 13.84 4.70
N PHE A 23 -9.20 14.66 5.00
CA PHE A 23 -7.90 14.17 5.44
C PHE A 23 -8.02 13.43 6.77
N SER A 24 -8.72 14.00 7.76
CA SER A 24 -8.86 13.40 9.09
C SER A 24 -9.60 12.05 9.08
N THR A 25 -10.63 11.92 8.24
CA THR A 25 -11.39 10.68 8.07
C THR A 25 -10.56 9.61 7.34
N SER A 26 -9.82 10.00 6.31
CA SER A 26 -8.97 9.09 5.54
C SER A 26 -7.73 8.62 6.32
N SER A 27 -7.09 9.53 7.07
CA SER A 27 -5.91 9.25 7.91
C SER A 27 -6.24 8.31 9.08
N ALA A 28 -7.42 8.45 9.69
CA ALA A 28 -7.88 7.54 10.74
C ALA A 28 -8.03 6.09 10.24
N ALA A 29 -8.31 5.90 8.95
CA ALA A 29 -8.36 4.59 8.31
C ALA A 29 -6.97 4.08 7.85
N ALA A 30 -5.95 4.95 7.78
CA ALA A 30 -4.62 4.65 7.26
C ALA A 30 -3.57 4.41 8.37
N LYS A 31 -3.98 3.98 9.57
CA LYS A 31 -3.12 3.72 10.75
C LYS A 31 -1.98 2.70 10.53
N THR A 32 -1.86 2.12 9.33
CA THR A 32 -0.94 1.05 8.94
C THR A 32 0.34 1.52 8.24
N SER A 33 0.54 2.83 8.03
CA SER A 33 1.77 3.36 7.41
C SER A 33 2.80 3.80 8.45
N PHE A 34 4.06 3.38 8.28
CA PHE A 34 5.23 3.80 9.07
C PHE A 34 5.44 5.33 9.10
N TYR A 35 4.81 6.06 8.18
CA TYR A 35 4.89 7.51 8.11
C TYR A 35 3.60 8.14 8.62
N LEU A 36 3.67 8.79 9.79
CA LEU A 36 2.59 9.61 10.32
C LEU A 36 2.29 10.75 9.35
N VAL A 37 1.19 10.63 8.60
CA VAL A 37 0.73 11.68 7.71
C VAL A 37 -0.18 12.62 8.50
N TYR A 38 0.33 13.80 8.85
CA TYR A 38 -0.49 14.93 9.30
C TYR A 38 -0.73 15.89 8.14
N LEU A 39 -1.83 16.64 8.19
CA LEU A 39 -2.14 17.62 7.15
C LEU A 39 -1.25 18.85 7.32
N HIS A 40 -0.18 18.90 6.54
CA HIS A 40 0.76 20.02 6.54
C HIS A 40 0.11 21.29 5.94
N PRO A 41 0.36 22.50 6.48
CA PRO A 41 -0.23 23.74 5.96
C PRO A 41 0.05 23.99 4.48
N ILE A 42 1.25 23.64 3.99
CA ILE A 42 1.58 23.72 2.55
C ILE A 42 0.69 22.77 1.74
N THR A 43 0.41 21.57 2.25
CA THR A 43 -0.50 20.62 1.59
C THR A 43 -1.90 21.22 1.48
N LEU A 44 -2.43 21.76 2.58
CA LEU A 44 -3.75 22.40 2.58
C LEU A 44 -3.82 23.60 1.62
N PHE A 45 -2.78 24.45 1.63
CA PHE A 45 -2.72 25.62 0.77
C PHE A 45 -2.80 25.24 -0.71
N LEU A 46 -1.87 24.39 -1.16
CA LEU A 46 -1.81 23.99 -2.57
C LEU A 46 -3.07 23.21 -3.00
N ALA A 47 -3.63 22.37 -2.12
CA ALA A 47 -4.89 21.67 -2.41
C ALA A 47 -6.10 22.62 -2.57
N THR A 48 -6.04 23.82 -1.98
CA THR A 48 -7.13 24.79 -2.03
C THR A 48 -7.04 25.69 -3.27
N ILE A 49 -5.83 26.09 -3.65
CA ILE A 49 -5.60 27.08 -4.71
C ILE A 49 -5.27 26.49 -6.08
N ASN A 50 -4.80 25.25 -6.14
CA ASN A 50 -4.39 24.62 -7.39
C ASN A 50 -5.41 23.61 -7.89
N THR A 51 -5.41 23.46 -9.21
CA THR A 51 -6.13 22.43 -9.95
C THR A 51 -5.20 21.28 -10.31
N PRO A 52 -5.74 20.11 -10.69
CA PRO A 52 -4.95 19.02 -11.27
C PRO A 52 -4.10 19.45 -12.47
N SER A 53 -4.63 20.33 -13.32
CA SER A 53 -3.90 20.89 -14.46
C SER A 53 -2.64 21.64 -14.02
N ASP A 54 -2.69 22.37 -12.90
CA ASP A 54 -1.54 23.10 -12.39
C ASP A 54 -0.45 22.13 -11.93
N ALA A 55 -0.82 21.05 -11.22
CA ALA A 55 0.12 20.00 -10.83
C ALA A 55 0.77 19.32 -12.03
N ILE A 56 0.04 19.14 -13.14
CA ILE A 56 0.58 18.58 -14.38
C ILE A 56 1.59 19.52 -15.03
N LYS A 57 1.23 20.81 -15.18
CA LYS A 57 2.01 21.81 -15.92
C LYS A 57 3.16 22.42 -15.12
N ALA A 58 3.09 22.40 -13.79
CA ALA A 58 4.11 23.01 -12.93
C ALA A 58 5.49 22.40 -13.20
N PRO A 59 6.54 23.25 -13.36
CA PRO A 59 7.91 22.77 -13.45
C PRO A 59 8.40 22.23 -12.10
N ILE A 60 9.44 21.42 -12.13
CA ILE A 60 10.14 20.96 -10.92
C ILE A 60 11.03 22.11 -10.47
N GLN A 61 10.54 22.91 -9.52
CA GLN A 61 11.26 24.07 -9.00
C GLN A 61 10.85 24.39 -7.55
N PRO A 62 11.79 24.82 -6.70
CA PRO A 62 11.52 25.20 -5.32
C PRO A 62 10.39 26.23 -5.16
N LEU A 63 9.57 26.07 -4.12
CA LEU A 63 8.62 27.09 -3.67
C LEU A 63 9.16 27.95 -2.53
N ASP A 64 8.66 29.17 -2.43
CA ASP A 64 8.81 30.01 -1.25
C ASP A 64 7.85 29.52 -0.14
N THR A 65 8.33 28.58 0.67
CA THR A 65 7.56 27.97 1.75
C THR A 65 7.16 28.99 2.82
N ALA A 66 8.01 29.98 3.12
CA ALA A 66 7.73 31.01 4.12
C ALA A 66 6.58 31.92 3.67
N LYS A 67 6.53 32.29 2.38
CA LYS A 67 5.38 33.02 1.81
C LYS A 67 4.11 32.17 1.87
N ILE A 68 4.17 30.90 1.50
CA ILE A 68 3.01 29.99 1.54
C ILE A 68 2.48 29.85 2.97
N LEU A 69 3.34 29.65 3.96
CA LEU A 69 2.95 29.50 5.37
C LEU A 69 2.27 30.76 5.92
N ARG A 70 2.79 31.95 5.60
CA ARG A 70 2.15 33.22 5.97
C ARG A 70 0.78 33.37 5.32
N GLU A 71 0.69 33.06 4.04
CA GLU A 71 -0.55 33.16 3.29
C GLU A 71 -1.62 32.22 3.87
N ILE A 72 -1.32 30.92 4.06
CA ILE A 72 -2.31 29.98 4.60
C ILE A 72 -2.77 30.36 6.02
N ASP A 73 -1.89 30.86 6.90
CA ASP A 73 -2.32 31.35 8.22
C ASP A 73 -3.33 32.51 8.10
N LEU A 74 -3.07 33.49 7.23
CA LEU A 74 -4.00 34.59 6.96
C LEU A 74 -5.35 34.08 6.42
N ARG A 75 -5.33 33.07 5.54
CA ARG A 75 -6.54 32.46 4.97
C ARG A 75 -7.36 31.72 6.01
N LEU A 76 -6.74 30.93 6.89
CA LEU A 76 -7.44 30.22 7.94
C LEU A 76 -8.13 31.19 8.91
N ARG A 77 -7.46 32.31 9.27
CA ARG A 77 -8.05 33.34 10.13
C ARG A 77 -9.21 34.07 9.46
N SER A 78 -9.01 34.55 8.23
CA SER A 78 -9.99 35.39 7.53
C SER A 78 -11.20 34.60 7.00
N ARG A 79 -10.97 33.38 6.46
CA ARG A 79 -12.00 32.62 5.74
C ARG A 79 -12.70 31.57 6.59
N CYS A 80 -12.05 31.09 7.65
CA CYS A 80 -12.62 30.09 8.55
C CYS A 80 -13.04 30.67 9.91
N LEU A 81 -13.02 31.99 10.09
CA LEU A 81 -13.33 32.68 11.36
C LEU A 81 -12.54 32.12 12.56
N GLY A 82 -11.30 31.68 12.32
CA GLY A 82 -10.45 31.08 13.36
C GLY A 82 -10.89 29.67 13.83
N LEU A 83 -11.79 29.00 13.12
CA LEU A 83 -12.18 27.62 13.46
C LEU A 83 -11.11 26.59 13.12
N LEU A 84 -10.22 26.94 12.19
CA LEU A 84 -9.02 26.19 11.84
C LEU A 84 -7.79 27.00 12.21
N GLU A 85 -6.74 26.31 12.64
CA GLU A 85 -5.46 26.90 12.99
C GLU A 85 -4.29 25.99 12.60
N ILE A 86 -3.10 26.57 12.53
CA ILE A 86 -1.84 25.83 12.49
C ILE A 86 -1.42 25.58 13.94
N ASP A 87 -1.19 24.33 14.31
CA ASP A 87 -0.74 23.94 15.64
C ASP A 87 0.59 24.65 15.98
N ARG A 88 0.67 25.21 17.19
CA ARG A 88 1.90 25.86 17.68
C ARG A 88 3.01 24.85 17.97
N ARG A 89 2.66 23.59 18.19
CA ARG A 89 3.59 22.49 18.52
C ARG A 89 4.18 21.82 17.28
N GLY A 90 3.64 22.08 16.09
CA GLY A 90 4.14 21.47 14.87
C GLY A 90 3.34 21.90 13.64
N PRO A 91 3.85 21.63 12.42
CA PRO A 91 3.25 22.13 11.19
C PRO A 91 2.04 21.28 10.79
N ARG A 92 0.98 21.29 11.61
CA ARG A 92 -0.28 20.57 11.39
C ARG A 92 -1.43 21.55 11.38
N VAL A 93 -2.32 21.42 10.40
CA VAL A 93 -3.61 22.11 10.42
C VAL A 93 -4.63 21.29 11.20
N GLN A 94 -5.36 21.94 12.10
CA GLN A 94 -6.39 21.31 12.92
C GLN A 94 -7.54 22.27 13.24
N PHE A 95 -8.63 21.73 13.79
CA PHE A 95 -9.65 22.54 14.42
C PHE A 95 -9.12 23.09 15.74
N ILE A 96 -9.42 24.36 16.04
CA ILE A 96 -8.98 25.03 17.28
C ILE A 96 -9.49 24.32 18.54
N HIS A 97 -10.66 23.66 18.46
CA HIS A 97 -11.23 22.92 19.56
C HIS A 97 -12.10 21.75 19.07
N LYS A 98 -12.32 20.75 19.94
CA LYS A 98 -13.21 19.61 19.67
C LYS A 98 -14.64 20.06 19.31
N THR A 99 -15.16 21.06 20.03
CA THR A 99 -16.49 21.63 19.78
C THR A 99 -16.59 22.33 18.42
N ALA A 100 -15.52 22.94 17.91
CA ALA A 100 -15.50 23.50 16.55
C ALA A 100 -15.62 22.40 15.49
N ARG A 101 -14.90 21.28 15.69
CA ARG A 101 -15.02 20.10 14.84
C ARG A 101 -16.43 19.50 14.87
N GLU A 102 -17.03 19.37 16.05
CA GLU A 102 -18.40 18.87 16.22
C GLU A 102 -19.44 19.80 15.58
N PHE A 103 -19.31 21.11 15.76
CA PHE A 103 -20.18 22.10 15.13
C PHE A 103 -20.13 22.02 13.59
N ILE A 104 -18.92 21.98 13.01
CA ILE A 104 -18.74 21.86 11.56
C ILE A 104 -19.25 20.49 11.05
N GLY A 105 -19.07 19.43 11.83
CA GLY A 105 -19.56 18.09 11.54
C GLY A 105 -21.08 17.91 11.69
N HIS A 106 -21.81 18.87 12.25
CA HIS A 106 -23.26 18.77 12.40
C HIS A 106 -23.94 18.65 11.03
N PRO A 107 -24.85 17.68 10.79
CA PRO A 107 -25.36 17.37 9.45
C PRO A 107 -25.92 18.56 8.68
N SER A 108 -26.67 19.45 9.34
CA SER A 108 -27.23 20.65 8.69
C SER A 108 -26.17 21.68 8.27
N ILE A 109 -25.09 21.81 9.07
CA ILE A 109 -23.96 22.69 8.76
C ILE A 109 -23.12 22.07 7.66
N TRP A 110 -22.82 20.77 7.76
CA TRP A 110 -22.06 20.06 6.76
C TRP A 110 -22.74 20.06 5.39
N GLY A 111 -24.06 19.85 5.34
CA GLY A 111 -24.83 19.99 4.10
C GLY A 111 -24.71 21.38 3.47
N SER A 112 -24.72 22.43 4.30
CA SER A 112 -24.53 23.82 3.83
C SER A 112 -23.11 24.08 3.31
N ILE A 113 -22.10 23.45 3.92
CA ILE A 113 -20.70 23.49 3.49
C ILE A 113 -20.58 22.83 2.11
N LEU A 114 -21.05 21.58 1.98
CA LEU A 114 -20.99 20.82 0.73
C LEU A 114 -21.71 21.53 -0.43
N ALA A 115 -22.84 22.18 -0.16
CA ALA A 115 -23.58 22.94 -1.15
C ALA A 115 -22.76 24.06 -1.81
N GLN A 116 -21.75 24.62 -1.14
CA GLN A 116 -20.90 25.67 -1.72
C GLN A 116 -19.93 25.16 -2.79
N THR A 117 -19.65 23.85 -2.84
CA THR A 117 -18.70 23.26 -3.79
C THR A 117 -19.34 22.27 -4.76
N ALA A 118 -20.62 21.94 -4.57
CA ALA A 118 -21.34 20.93 -5.36
C ALA A 118 -21.18 21.11 -6.89
N ASN A 119 -21.19 22.36 -7.37
CA ASN A 119 -21.11 22.68 -8.80
C ASN A 119 -19.74 23.19 -9.25
N THR A 120 -18.69 22.96 -8.45
CA THR A 120 -17.34 23.48 -8.73
C THR A 120 -16.39 22.42 -9.30
N GLY A 121 -16.81 21.16 -9.36
CA GLY A 121 -15.93 20.02 -9.69
C GLY A 121 -14.88 19.73 -8.61
N PHE A 122 -14.98 20.35 -7.43
CA PHE A 122 -14.03 20.17 -6.35
C PHE A 122 -14.11 18.75 -5.77
N ASN A 123 -12.98 18.05 -5.77
CA ASN A 123 -12.83 16.72 -5.20
C ASN A 123 -11.66 16.73 -4.22
N VAL A 124 -11.96 16.44 -2.95
CA VAL A 124 -10.99 16.48 -1.85
C VAL A 124 -9.76 15.61 -2.12
N ASN A 125 -9.98 14.37 -2.58
CA ASN A 125 -8.90 13.41 -2.79
C ASN A 125 -7.99 13.83 -3.94
N LEU A 126 -8.60 14.28 -5.05
CA LEU A 126 -7.87 14.74 -6.23
C LEU A 126 -7.07 16.02 -5.94
N SER A 127 -7.64 16.96 -5.18
CA SER A 127 -6.94 18.15 -4.72
C SER A 127 -5.75 17.83 -3.82
N LEU A 128 -5.89 16.88 -2.90
CA LEU A 128 -4.79 16.43 -2.03
C LEU A 128 -3.70 15.70 -2.82
N LEU A 129 -4.06 14.80 -3.74
CA LEU A 129 -3.11 14.17 -4.67
C LEU A 129 -2.29 15.22 -5.42
N SER A 130 -2.98 16.19 -6.04
CA SER A 130 -2.36 17.27 -6.81
C SER A 130 -1.40 18.09 -5.93
N SER A 131 -1.79 18.36 -4.69
CA SER A 131 -0.95 19.05 -3.72
C SER A 131 0.31 18.28 -3.33
N TYR A 132 0.23 16.97 -3.10
CA TYR A 132 1.42 16.15 -2.82
C TYR A 132 2.39 16.15 -4.00
N ILE A 133 1.89 16.07 -5.23
CA ILE A 133 2.71 16.14 -6.45
C ILE A 133 3.37 17.52 -6.59
N LEU A 134 2.64 18.61 -6.34
CA LEU A 134 3.20 19.96 -6.35
C LEU A 134 4.28 20.13 -5.28
N GLN A 135 4.07 19.64 -4.07
CA GLN A 135 5.09 19.67 -3.02
C GLN A 135 6.33 18.88 -3.41
N LEU A 136 6.15 17.71 -4.04
CA LEU A 136 7.26 16.92 -4.54
C LEU A 136 8.02 17.67 -5.63
N LYS A 137 7.34 18.23 -6.64
CA LYS A 137 7.95 19.07 -7.68
C LYS A 137 8.67 20.29 -7.11
N SER A 138 8.20 20.80 -5.98
CA SER A 138 8.74 21.97 -5.33
C SER A 138 9.65 21.71 -4.16
N TRP A 139 10.02 20.45 -3.96
CA TRP A 139 10.96 20.07 -2.95
C TRP A 139 12.33 20.71 -3.24
N LYS A 140 12.86 21.41 -2.24
CA LYS A 140 14.20 21.99 -2.28
C LYS A 140 15.10 21.16 -1.39
N LYS A 141 16.25 20.74 -1.89
CA LYS A 141 17.33 20.18 -1.07
C LYS A 141 17.69 21.23 -0.01
N GLY A 142 17.28 21.00 1.22
CA GLY A 142 17.64 21.85 2.35
C GLY A 142 19.12 21.62 2.66
N VAL A 143 19.91 22.69 2.69
CA VAL A 143 21.20 22.70 3.40
C VAL A 143 21.17 23.99 4.23
N PRO A 144 21.42 23.89 5.54
CA PRO A 144 22.75 24.17 6.09
C PRO A 144 23.37 22.83 6.53
N ALA A 145 24.55 22.40 6.07
CA ALA A 145 25.89 22.81 6.52
C ALA A 145 26.13 22.66 8.04
N GLY A 146 25.10 22.29 8.81
CA GLY A 146 25.17 21.97 10.22
C GLY A 146 24.19 20.85 10.56
N ALA A 147 24.70 19.62 10.62
CA ALA A 147 24.15 18.47 11.37
C ALA A 147 22.77 17.88 11.02
N GLN A 148 22.03 18.30 9.98
CA GLN A 148 20.89 17.49 9.51
C GLN A 148 21.31 16.51 8.42
N ALA A 149 21.37 15.24 8.80
CA ALA A 149 21.81 14.15 7.94
C ALA A 149 20.84 13.91 6.77
N PRO A 150 21.33 13.44 5.59
CA PRO A 150 20.54 13.10 4.40
C PRO A 150 19.27 12.24 4.67
N HIS A 151 19.27 11.49 5.77
CA HIS A 151 18.17 10.69 6.30
C HIS A 151 16.85 11.45 6.44
N SER A 152 16.86 12.66 7.03
CA SER A 152 15.62 13.41 7.29
C SER A 152 14.92 13.84 5.99
N GLN A 153 15.68 14.00 4.91
CA GLN A 153 15.20 14.41 3.60
C GLN A 153 14.47 13.27 2.89
N LEU A 154 15.03 12.06 2.93
CA LEU A 154 14.38 10.87 2.39
C LEU A 154 13.04 10.60 3.05
N LYS A 155 12.97 10.68 4.39
CA LYS A 155 11.70 10.48 5.13
C LYS A 155 10.60 11.44 4.68
N VAL A 156 10.95 12.70 4.42
CA VAL A 156 10.00 13.70 3.90
C VAL A 156 9.53 13.33 2.49
N LEU A 157 10.44 12.98 1.58
CA LEU A 157 10.09 12.56 0.22
C LEU A 157 9.15 11.35 0.24
N TRP A 158 9.50 10.30 0.99
CA TRP A 158 8.67 9.10 1.10
C TRP A 158 7.30 9.39 1.73
N SER A 159 7.23 10.30 2.69
CA SER A 159 5.95 10.75 3.25
C SER A 159 5.07 11.43 2.18
N LEU A 160 5.66 12.25 1.29
CA LEU A 160 4.93 12.87 0.18
C LEU A 160 4.45 11.83 -0.83
N VAL A 161 5.30 10.85 -1.16
CA VAL A 161 4.98 9.76 -2.09
C VAL A 161 3.84 8.92 -1.56
N HIS A 162 3.93 8.45 -0.31
CA HIS A 162 2.87 7.65 0.31
C HIS A 162 1.55 8.43 0.43
N GLY A 163 1.61 9.72 0.77
CA GLY A 163 0.45 10.61 0.73
C GLY A 163 -0.20 10.68 -0.65
N ALA A 164 0.60 10.90 -1.69
CA ALA A 164 0.10 10.91 -3.07
C ALA A 164 -0.51 9.57 -3.48
N MET A 165 0.16 8.43 -3.24
CA MET A 165 -0.37 7.11 -3.60
C MET A 165 -1.68 6.81 -2.87
N HIS A 166 -1.78 7.20 -1.59
CA HIS A 166 -3.01 7.06 -0.81
C HIS A 166 -4.17 7.85 -1.42
N PHE A 167 -3.97 9.14 -1.70
CA PHE A 167 -5.02 9.98 -2.27
C PHE A 167 -5.32 9.67 -3.74
N ALA A 168 -4.36 9.14 -4.51
CA ALA A 168 -4.62 8.59 -5.83
C ALA A 168 -5.62 7.43 -5.77
N ARG A 169 -5.42 6.48 -4.85
CA ARG A 169 -6.36 5.37 -4.65
C ARG A 169 -7.75 5.84 -4.25
N LEU A 170 -7.83 6.79 -3.33
CA LEU A 170 -9.12 7.35 -2.91
C LEU A 170 -9.80 8.15 -4.04
N THR A 171 -9.01 8.78 -4.91
CA THR A 171 -9.51 9.49 -6.10
C THR A 171 -10.08 8.50 -7.11
N GLU A 172 -9.37 7.41 -7.43
CA GLU A 172 -9.88 6.38 -8.33
C GLU A 172 -11.21 5.81 -7.84
N ARG A 173 -11.34 5.56 -6.53
CA ARG A 173 -12.58 5.07 -5.93
C ARG A 173 -13.74 6.06 -6.03
N SER A 174 -13.48 7.36 -5.82
CA SER A 174 -14.54 8.38 -5.82
C SER A 174 -14.92 8.86 -7.22
N THR A 175 -13.97 8.91 -8.14
CA THR A 175 -14.17 9.42 -9.51
C THR A 175 -14.43 8.33 -10.54
N ARG A 176 -14.01 7.08 -10.26
CA ARG A 176 -13.97 5.99 -11.24
C ARG A 176 -13.08 6.29 -12.45
N GLU A 177 -12.13 7.20 -12.29
CA GLU A 177 -11.18 7.59 -13.34
C GLU A 177 -9.73 7.33 -12.91
N SER A 178 -8.93 6.87 -13.86
CA SER A 178 -7.49 6.72 -13.66
C SER A 178 -6.80 8.09 -13.63
N GLN A 179 -5.93 8.30 -12.64
CA GLN A 179 -5.14 9.52 -12.51
C GLN A 179 -3.77 9.40 -13.21
N THR A 180 -3.74 8.78 -14.40
CA THR A 180 -2.50 8.38 -15.10
C THR A 180 -1.53 9.54 -15.26
N THR A 181 -1.98 10.68 -15.80
CA THR A 181 -1.10 11.83 -16.06
C THR A 181 -0.52 12.41 -14.78
N LEU A 182 -1.29 12.51 -13.69
CA LEU A 182 -0.79 13.00 -12.41
C LEU A 182 0.25 12.04 -11.82
N LEU A 183 -0.01 10.75 -11.87
CA LEU A 183 0.90 9.72 -11.36
C LEU A 183 2.21 9.66 -12.15
N ASP A 184 2.16 9.86 -13.48
CA ASP A 184 3.36 9.97 -14.30
C ASP A 184 4.18 11.24 -13.93
N GLN A 185 3.52 12.32 -13.50
CA GLN A 185 4.21 13.52 -12.99
C GLN A 185 4.84 13.29 -11.62
N LEU A 186 4.23 12.47 -10.76
CA LEU A 186 4.83 12.02 -9.51
C LEU A 186 6.12 11.24 -9.79
N ASP A 187 6.03 10.25 -10.68
CA ASP A 187 7.14 9.39 -11.07
C ASP A 187 8.33 10.20 -11.60
N ARG A 188 8.05 11.12 -12.54
CA ARG A 188 9.04 12.03 -13.10
C ARG A 188 9.68 12.93 -12.05
N ALA A 189 8.89 13.53 -11.16
CA ALA A 189 9.39 14.45 -10.15
C ALA A 189 10.28 13.73 -9.12
N LEU A 190 9.89 12.53 -8.70
CA LEU A 190 10.69 11.76 -7.75
C LEU A 190 11.98 11.27 -8.38
N LYS A 191 11.93 10.76 -9.62
CA LYS A 191 13.13 10.38 -10.37
C LYS A 191 14.14 11.53 -10.41
N PHE A 192 13.70 12.73 -10.75
CA PHE A 192 14.56 13.91 -10.78
C PHE A 192 15.25 14.15 -9.43
N HIS A 193 14.50 14.15 -8.31
CA HIS A 193 15.08 14.41 -7.00
C HIS A 193 16.02 13.32 -6.54
N ILE A 194 15.67 12.07 -6.79
CA ILE A 194 16.49 10.91 -6.44
C ILE A 194 17.82 10.98 -7.21
N ASP A 195 17.79 11.26 -8.52
CA ASP A 195 18.99 11.46 -9.36
C ASP A 195 19.88 12.62 -8.86
N VAL A 196 19.29 13.67 -8.27
CA VAL A 196 20.03 14.81 -7.68
C VAL A 196 20.57 14.51 -6.27
N ILE A 197 19.86 13.72 -5.46
CA ILE A 197 20.27 13.39 -4.08
C ILE A 197 21.37 12.32 -4.08
N PHE A 198 21.26 11.32 -4.95
CA PHE A 198 22.17 10.16 -5.02
C PHE A 198 22.88 10.12 -6.38
N PRO A 199 23.86 11.01 -6.63
CA PRO A 199 24.64 10.96 -7.85
C PRO A 199 25.53 9.69 -7.95
N SER A 200 25.76 9.00 -6.82
CA SER A 200 26.54 7.76 -6.74
C SER A 200 25.80 6.60 -6.06
N VAL A 201 26.13 5.37 -6.49
CA VAL A 201 25.57 4.10 -5.98
C VAL A 201 25.85 3.88 -4.49
N TYR A 202 26.96 4.40 -3.97
CA TYR A 202 27.43 4.13 -2.62
C TYR A 202 26.72 4.94 -1.53
N ASP A 203 26.07 6.04 -1.90
CA ASP A 203 25.48 6.97 -0.93
C ASP A 203 24.18 6.43 -0.33
N PHE A 204 23.34 5.75 -1.12
CA PHE A 204 22.01 5.32 -0.67
C PHE A 204 22.07 4.21 0.39
N SER A 205 22.77 3.11 0.12
CA SER A 205 22.83 1.96 1.04
C SER A 205 23.46 2.33 2.38
N ARG A 206 24.49 3.19 2.38
CA ARG A 206 25.09 3.71 3.63
C ARG A 206 24.09 4.56 4.40
N ILE A 207 23.31 5.38 3.70
CA ILE A 207 22.34 6.29 4.33
C ILE A 207 21.19 5.52 4.98
N VAL A 208 20.64 4.51 4.32
CA VAL A 208 19.51 3.74 4.89
C VAL A 208 19.96 2.77 5.98
N LEU A 209 21.11 2.13 5.85
CA LEU A 209 21.64 1.25 6.90
C LEU A 209 21.99 2.01 8.19
N MET A 210 22.39 3.28 8.08
CA MET A 210 22.59 4.14 9.25
C MET A 210 21.27 4.57 9.93
N GLU A 211 20.13 4.61 9.22
CA GLU A 211 18.84 5.06 9.78
C GLU A 211 18.24 4.11 10.83
N GLU A 212 18.45 2.80 10.68
CA GLU A 212 17.79 1.80 11.53
C GLU A 212 18.59 1.48 12.81
N GLY A 213 19.77 2.09 13.01
CA GLY A 213 20.65 1.78 14.14
C GLY A 213 21.07 0.30 14.21
N LEU A 214 20.92 -0.42 13.09
CA LEU A 214 21.21 -1.83 12.99
C LEU A 214 22.68 -1.99 12.63
N ASP A 215 23.41 -2.73 13.47
CA ASP A 215 24.76 -3.19 13.16
C ASP A 215 24.73 -3.92 11.82
N ILE A 216 25.66 -3.58 10.93
CA ILE A 216 25.81 -4.19 9.61
C ILE A 216 26.16 -5.67 9.82
N GLN A 217 25.16 -6.53 9.96
CA GLN A 217 25.38 -7.95 9.79
C GLN A 217 25.60 -8.19 8.29
N PRO A 218 26.75 -8.72 7.86
CA PRO A 218 27.22 -8.73 6.47
C PRO A 218 26.52 -9.82 5.63
N PHE A 219 25.19 -9.85 5.64
CA PHE A 219 24.43 -10.93 5.02
C PHE A 219 24.22 -10.78 3.51
N THR A 220 24.61 -9.65 2.91
CA THR A 220 24.65 -9.48 1.45
C THR A 220 25.95 -8.78 1.06
N PRO A 221 26.86 -9.43 0.30
CA PRO A 221 28.03 -8.78 -0.24
C PRO A 221 27.60 -7.55 -1.05
N PHE A 222 28.21 -6.39 -0.78
CA PHE A 222 27.94 -5.13 -1.50
C PHE A 222 28.08 -5.27 -3.03
N SER A 223 28.83 -6.28 -3.51
CA SER A 223 29.01 -6.61 -4.92
C SER A 223 27.75 -7.15 -5.62
N GLU A 224 26.72 -7.59 -4.87
CA GLU A 224 25.46 -8.09 -5.42
C GLU A 224 24.35 -7.02 -5.45
N MET A 225 24.61 -5.83 -4.91
CA MET A 225 23.67 -4.71 -5.02
C MET A 225 23.71 -4.14 -6.44
N VAL A 226 22.56 -4.14 -7.11
CA VAL A 226 22.40 -3.56 -8.45
C VAL A 226 22.84 -2.08 -8.42
N PRO A 227 23.66 -1.63 -9.38
CA PRO A 227 24.04 -0.22 -9.49
C PRO A 227 22.79 0.68 -9.55
N TYR A 228 22.69 1.62 -8.61
CA TYR A 228 21.60 2.59 -8.50
C TYR A 228 21.26 3.29 -9.83
N LYS A 229 22.25 3.58 -10.68
CA LYS A 229 22.05 4.30 -11.95
C LYS A 229 21.11 3.57 -12.92
N GLU A 230 20.93 2.26 -12.75
CA GLU A 230 20.06 1.43 -13.59
C GLU A 230 18.75 1.07 -12.87
N SER A 231 18.59 1.44 -11.60
CA SER A 231 17.43 1.12 -10.79
C SER A 231 16.38 2.23 -10.85
N HIS A 232 15.11 1.82 -10.78
CA HIS A 232 14.02 2.77 -10.57
C HIS A 232 14.06 3.26 -9.12
N TRP A 233 13.59 4.49 -8.85
CA TRP A 233 13.59 5.04 -7.49
C TRP A 233 12.74 4.20 -6.52
N SER A 234 11.76 3.43 -7.01
CA SER A 234 10.93 2.57 -6.17
C SER A 234 11.67 1.35 -5.60
N ASP A 235 12.90 1.08 -6.06
CA ASP A 235 13.75 0.06 -5.44
C ASP A 235 14.42 0.57 -4.18
N LEU A 236 14.40 1.88 -3.99
CA LEU A 236 15.07 2.61 -2.91
C LEU A 236 14.13 2.93 -1.76
N ILE A 237 13.01 2.22 -1.65
CA ILE A 237 12.11 2.46 -0.54
C ILE A 237 12.79 1.95 0.74
N PRO A 238 12.82 2.70 1.87
CA PRO A 238 13.67 2.35 3.01
C PRO A 238 13.41 0.95 3.57
N TYR A 239 12.15 0.51 3.62
CA TYR A 239 11.78 -0.84 4.06
C TYR A 239 12.23 -1.97 3.09
N TYR A 240 12.88 -1.63 1.98
CA TYR A 240 13.49 -2.55 1.03
C TYR A 240 15.00 -2.74 1.22
N ALA A 241 15.61 -2.00 2.15
CA ALA A 241 17.05 -2.08 2.40
C ALA A 241 17.53 -3.47 2.85
N PHE A 242 16.67 -4.29 3.47
CA PHE A 242 17.02 -5.61 4.00
C PHE A 242 16.65 -6.77 3.07
N ARG A 243 16.49 -6.51 1.77
CA ARG A 243 16.15 -7.55 0.81
C ARG A 243 17.36 -8.41 0.46
N ARG A 244 17.09 -9.69 0.25
CA ARG A 244 18.09 -10.69 -0.15
C ARG A 244 18.44 -10.66 -1.63
N CYS A 245 17.59 -10.04 -2.45
CA CYS A 245 17.74 -9.97 -3.89
C CYS A 245 17.08 -8.68 -4.41
N PRO A 246 17.55 -8.16 -5.55
CA PRO A 246 16.94 -7.00 -6.20
C PRO A 246 15.55 -7.33 -6.74
N PHE A 247 14.57 -6.49 -6.47
CA PHE A 247 13.20 -6.68 -6.96
C PHE A 247 12.99 -6.03 -8.33
N HIS A 248 13.91 -5.16 -8.76
CA HIS A 248 13.85 -4.36 -10.00
C HIS A 248 12.48 -3.70 -10.18
N THR A 249 11.97 -3.08 -9.13
CA THR A 249 10.68 -2.37 -9.14
C THR A 249 10.66 -1.32 -10.25
N CYS A 250 9.50 -1.13 -10.83
CA CYS A 250 9.17 0.00 -11.70
C CYS A 250 7.93 0.68 -11.14
N PHE A 251 7.57 1.84 -11.70
CA PHE A 251 6.40 2.56 -11.25
C PHE A 251 5.10 1.73 -11.32
N LEU A 252 4.95 0.87 -12.33
CA LEU A 252 3.80 -0.04 -12.44
C LEU A 252 3.73 -1.01 -11.25
N SER A 253 4.84 -1.65 -10.87
CA SER A 253 4.87 -2.55 -9.71
C SER A 253 4.58 -1.82 -8.40
N PHE A 254 5.00 -0.56 -8.30
CA PHE A 254 4.73 0.30 -7.15
C PHE A 254 3.24 0.68 -7.09
N ALA A 255 2.62 1.00 -8.22
CA ALA A 255 1.19 1.26 -8.32
C ALA A 255 0.33 0.04 -7.95
N ILE A 256 0.75 -1.15 -8.37
CA ILE A 256 0.11 -2.43 -7.99
C ILE A 256 0.17 -2.62 -6.47
N GLN A 257 1.34 -2.42 -5.86
CA GLN A 257 1.52 -2.53 -4.41
C GLN A 257 0.60 -1.57 -3.62
N HIS A 258 0.29 -0.41 -4.19
CA HIS A 258 -0.60 0.59 -3.60
C HIS A 258 -2.09 0.43 -3.99
N GLY A 259 -2.43 -0.61 -4.75
CA GLY A 259 -3.82 -0.91 -5.12
C GLY A 259 -4.45 0.10 -6.08
N LEU A 260 -3.65 0.74 -6.95
CA LEU A 260 -4.13 1.69 -7.97
C LEU A 260 -4.63 0.93 -9.22
N LEU A 261 -5.79 0.29 -9.09
CA LEU A 261 -6.34 -0.59 -10.12
C LEU A 261 -6.57 0.13 -11.46
N LEU A 262 -7.14 1.33 -11.45
CA LEU A 262 -7.50 2.02 -12.70
C LEU A 262 -6.24 2.52 -13.42
N TYR A 263 -5.21 2.95 -12.69
CA TYR A 263 -3.88 3.22 -13.25
C TYR A 263 -3.29 2.00 -13.94
N VAL A 264 -3.29 0.85 -13.27
CA VAL A 264 -2.74 -0.38 -13.82
C VAL A 264 -3.48 -0.79 -15.09
N GLN A 265 -4.82 -0.80 -15.06
CA GLN A 265 -5.65 -1.09 -16.23
C GLN A 265 -5.37 -0.12 -17.39
N SER A 266 -5.30 1.18 -17.11
CA SER A 266 -4.98 2.22 -18.11
C SER A 266 -3.62 1.98 -18.76
N LYS A 267 -2.58 1.66 -17.97
CA LYS A 267 -1.23 1.39 -18.50
C LYS A 267 -1.15 0.10 -19.32
N LEU A 268 -1.87 -0.95 -18.94
CA LEU A 268 -1.89 -2.21 -19.68
C LEU A 268 -2.77 -2.17 -20.93
N ALA A 269 -3.82 -1.34 -20.95
CA ALA A 269 -4.62 -1.13 -22.15
C ALA A 269 -3.88 -0.32 -23.23
N GLY A 270 -2.94 0.54 -22.83
CA GLY A 270 -2.18 1.40 -23.73
C GLY A 270 -0.96 0.74 -24.39
N THR A 271 -0.56 -0.46 -23.96
CA THR A 271 0.55 -1.18 -24.58
C THR A 271 0.06 -1.92 -25.84
N HIS A 272 0.80 -1.79 -26.95
CA HIS A 272 0.49 -2.50 -28.21
C HIS A 272 0.41 -4.03 -28.06
N HIS A 273 1.00 -4.55 -26.98
CA HIS A 273 0.85 -5.91 -26.52
C HIS A 273 -0.07 -5.88 -25.30
N GLN A 274 -1.17 -6.64 -25.32
CA GLN A 274 -2.05 -6.88 -24.16
C GLN A 274 -1.35 -7.73 -23.06
N GLU A 275 -0.03 -7.69 -23.04
CA GLU A 275 0.85 -8.51 -22.22
C GLU A 275 1.54 -7.62 -21.20
N LEU A 276 1.82 -8.19 -20.03
CA LEU A 276 2.62 -7.51 -19.02
C LEU A 276 4.02 -7.18 -19.56
N PRO A 277 4.56 -5.99 -19.23
CA PRO A 277 5.92 -5.66 -19.60
C PRO A 277 6.90 -6.66 -18.97
N SER A 278 7.85 -7.16 -19.76
CA SER A 278 8.92 -8.01 -19.23
C SER A 278 9.73 -7.23 -18.20
N LYS A 279 10.00 -7.86 -17.06
CA LYS A 279 10.76 -7.27 -15.97
C LYS A 279 11.52 -8.37 -15.25
N ALA A 280 12.78 -8.09 -14.90
CA ALA A 280 13.58 -8.95 -14.03
C ALA A 280 13.14 -8.84 -12.56
N GLY A 281 13.56 -9.79 -11.73
CA GLY A 281 13.32 -9.73 -10.29
C GLY A 281 11.92 -10.15 -9.90
N ARG A 282 11.23 -9.33 -9.11
CA ARG A 282 9.98 -9.75 -8.46
C ARG A 282 8.81 -9.75 -9.45
N PRO A 283 8.05 -10.85 -9.59
CA PRO A 283 6.88 -10.94 -10.46
C PRO A 283 5.81 -9.92 -10.07
N PHE A 284 5.11 -9.35 -11.06
CA PHE A 284 4.01 -8.40 -10.79
C PHE A 284 2.91 -8.99 -9.91
N LEU A 285 2.60 -10.27 -10.12
CA LEU A 285 1.58 -11.00 -9.37
C LEU A 285 1.94 -11.19 -7.90
N ASP A 286 3.21 -11.11 -7.54
CA ASP A 286 3.65 -11.25 -6.15
C ASP A 286 3.35 -9.97 -5.33
N TYR A 287 3.28 -8.79 -5.94
CA TYR A 287 3.01 -7.53 -5.23
C TYR A 287 1.64 -7.45 -4.54
N PRO A 288 0.50 -7.78 -5.18
CA PRO A 288 -0.81 -7.70 -4.54
C PRO A 288 -1.07 -8.88 -3.58
N LEU A 289 -0.32 -9.98 -3.75
CA LEU A 289 -0.48 -11.22 -2.99
C LEU A 289 0.37 -11.29 -1.72
N TYR A 290 1.45 -10.53 -1.68
CA TYR A 290 2.43 -10.64 -0.63
C TYR A 290 2.13 -9.73 0.55
N VAL A 291 1.89 -10.39 1.68
CA VAL A 291 1.54 -9.76 2.94
C VAL A 291 2.69 -10.00 3.92
N ASP A 292 3.69 -9.12 3.89
CA ASP A 292 4.61 -8.99 5.03
C ASP A 292 3.89 -8.21 6.13
N ASP A 293 4.02 -8.65 7.38
CA ASP A 293 3.37 -8.02 8.54
C ASP A 293 3.78 -6.56 8.76
N ASP A 294 4.95 -6.16 8.28
CA ASP A 294 5.49 -4.80 8.41
C ASP A 294 5.17 -3.90 7.21
N ARG A 295 4.21 -4.25 6.36
CA ARG A 295 3.89 -3.43 5.17
C ARG A 295 2.46 -2.92 5.18
N PRO A 296 2.22 -1.69 4.67
CA PRO A 296 0.87 -1.15 4.47
C PRO A 296 0.02 -1.95 3.46
N GLY A 297 0.49 -3.10 2.96
CA GLY A 297 -0.10 -3.88 1.87
C GLY A 297 -1.32 -4.73 2.22
N ARG A 298 -1.58 -5.07 3.50
CA ARG A 298 -2.77 -5.88 3.87
C ARG A 298 -4.07 -5.29 3.36
N ASP A 299 -4.19 -3.96 3.42
CA ASP A 299 -5.40 -3.23 3.02
C ASP A 299 -5.49 -3.02 1.50
N PHE A 300 -4.48 -3.45 0.74
CA PHE A 300 -4.33 -3.21 -0.70
C PHE A 300 -4.53 -4.46 -1.56
N THR A 301 -4.55 -5.64 -0.95
CA THR A 301 -4.83 -6.91 -1.62
C THR A 301 -6.25 -6.91 -2.21
N SER A 302 -6.36 -6.89 -3.53
CA SER A 302 -7.62 -6.82 -4.30
C SER A 302 -7.72 -7.97 -5.30
N THR A 303 -8.88 -8.64 -5.34
CA THR A 303 -9.17 -9.72 -6.32
C THR A 303 -9.08 -9.20 -7.75
N ASP A 304 -9.57 -8.00 -7.98
CA ASP A 304 -9.66 -7.39 -9.31
C ASP A 304 -8.27 -7.06 -9.86
N MET A 305 -7.33 -6.69 -8.98
CA MET A 305 -5.93 -6.48 -9.34
C MET A 305 -5.28 -7.80 -9.76
N VAL A 306 -5.50 -8.89 -8.99
CA VAL A 306 -4.98 -10.22 -9.30
C VAL A 306 -5.54 -10.73 -10.63
N GLU A 307 -6.86 -10.64 -10.82
CA GLU A 307 -7.53 -11.03 -12.06
C GLU A 307 -7.04 -10.20 -13.26
N THR A 308 -6.88 -8.88 -13.09
CA THR A 308 -6.32 -8.00 -14.13
C THR A 308 -4.92 -8.46 -14.54
N LEU A 309 -4.03 -8.73 -13.59
CA LEU A 309 -2.65 -9.17 -13.92
C LEU A 309 -2.62 -10.54 -14.60
N LEU A 310 -3.44 -11.48 -14.12
CA LEU A 310 -3.54 -12.82 -14.71
C LEU A 310 -4.09 -12.79 -16.14
N ASN A 311 -5.08 -11.94 -16.41
CA ASN A 311 -5.63 -11.74 -17.75
C ASN A 311 -4.64 -11.11 -18.73
N HIS A 312 -3.61 -10.42 -18.24
CA HIS A 312 -2.50 -9.87 -19.04
C HIS A 312 -1.25 -10.76 -19.01
N GLY A 313 -1.40 -12.05 -18.68
CA GLY A 313 -0.34 -13.04 -18.81
C GLY A 313 0.58 -13.21 -17.59
N ALA A 314 0.22 -12.69 -16.42
CA ALA A 314 1.00 -12.95 -15.22
C ALA A 314 1.04 -14.45 -14.91
N ASN A 315 2.23 -14.99 -14.67
CA ASN A 315 2.40 -16.42 -14.38
C ASN A 315 2.40 -16.68 -12.85
N PRO A 316 1.44 -17.44 -12.31
CA PRO A 316 1.42 -17.80 -10.88
C PRO A 316 2.61 -18.66 -10.44
N ASN A 317 3.31 -19.27 -11.40
CA ASN A 317 4.48 -20.13 -11.19
C ASN A 317 5.81 -19.43 -11.55
N GLU A 318 5.82 -18.12 -11.80
CA GLU A 318 7.07 -17.39 -12.06
C GLU A 318 7.99 -17.43 -10.82
N ILE A 319 9.20 -17.98 -10.98
CA ILE A 319 10.11 -18.19 -9.84
C ILE A 319 10.92 -16.93 -9.58
N PHE A 320 10.86 -16.45 -8.33
CA PHE A 320 11.70 -15.39 -7.83
C PHE A 320 12.18 -15.70 -6.41
N ASN A 321 13.49 -15.58 -6.17
CA ASN A 321 14.11 -15.90 -4.88
C ASN A 321 13.75 -17.33 -4.40
N GLY A 322 13.71 -18.29 -5.33
CA GLY A 322 13.38 -19.68 -5.08
C GLY A 322 11.90 -19.97 -4.79
N ARG A 323 10.99 -19.01 -5.00
CA ARG A 323 9.55 -19.20 -4.79
C ARG A 323 8.70 -18.55 -5.87
N THR A 324 7.51 -19.08 -6.04
CA THR A 324 6.47 -18.54 -6.92
C THR A 324 5.47 -17.69 -6.15
N PRO A 325 4.75 -16.75 -6.81
CA PRO A 325 3.62 -16.03 -6.21
C PRO A 325 2.61 -16.99 -5.56
N TRP A 326 2.33 -18.11 -6.22
CA TRP A 326 1.48 -19.18 -5.69
C TRP A 326 1.98 -19.76 -4.37
N GLN A 327 3.26 -20.14 -4.32
CA GLN A 327 3.87 -20.66 -3.08
C GLN A 327 3.90 -19.61 -1.96
N ASN A 328 4.11 -18.33 -2.29
CA ASN A 328 4.11 -17.25 -1.31
C ASN A 328 2.73 -17.09 -0.67
N VAL A 329 1.65 -17.09 -1.45
CA VAL A 329 0.27 -17.05 -0.93
C VAL A 329 -0.04 -18.24 -0.05
N LEU A 330 0.26 -19.46 -0.49
CA LEU A 330 -0.02 -20.66 0.28
C LEU A 330 0.77 -20.67 1.60
N THR A 331 2.04 -20.23 1.56
CA THR A 331 2.88 -20.08 2.75
C THR A 331 2.27 -19.07 3.73
N TYR A 332 1.84 -17.90 3.23
CA TYR A 332 1.17 -16.88 4.02
C TYR A 332 -0.10 -17.44 4.68
N LEU A 333 -0.99 -18.04 3.88
CA LEU A 333 -2.21 -18.65 4.41
C LEU A 333 -1.93 -19.79 5.38
N LEU A 334 -0.81 -20.52 5.26
CA LEU A 334 -0.46 -21.57 6.22
C LEU A 334 0.02 -20.98 7.56
N GLN A 335 0.85 -19.94 7.51
CA GLN A 335 1.39 -19.26 8.68
C GLN A 335 0.30 -18.54 9.48
N TYR A 336 -0.60 -17.85 8.78
CA TYR A 336 -1.65 -17.05 9.41
C TYR A 336 -3.03 -17.73 9.39
N GLY A 337 -3.17 -18.89 8.76
CA GLY A 337 -4.44 -19.60 8.51
C GLY A 337 -5.21 -20.00 9.75
N SER A 338 -4.49 -20.34 10.83
CA SER A 338 -5.10 -20.69 12.12
C SER A 338 -5.76 -19.49 12.79
N ALA A 339 -5.25 -18.28 12.54
CA ALA A 339 -5.89 -17.01 12.89
C ALA A 339 -6.93 -16.60 11.84
N PHE A 340 -6.67 -16.86 10.56
CA PHE A 340 -7.57 -16.57 9.44
C PHE A 340 -8.94 -17.22 9.62
N GLY A 341 -8.96 -18.51 9.96
CA GLY A 341 -10.18 -19.26 10.22
C GLY A 341 -10.89 -18.92 11.54
N ARG A 342 -10.30 -18.10 12.42
CA ARG A 342 -10.93 -17.67 13.69
C ARG A 342 -11.26 -16.17 13.74
N ARG A 343 -10.42 -15.32 13.15
CA ARG A 343 -10.46 -13.85 13.24
C ARG A 343 -10.82 -13.15 11.93
N SER A 344 -10.89 -13.84 10.80
CA SER A 344 -11.34 -13.22 9.54
C SER A 344 -12.86 -13.19 9.43
N GLY A 345 -13.42 -12.06 9.02
CA GLY A 345 -14.84 -11.94 8.65
C GLY A 345 -15.13 -12.58 7.28
N ARG A 346 -16.42 -12.70 6.94
CA ARG A 346 -16.90 -13.26 5.66
C ARG A 346 -16.13 -12.77 4.43
N LYS A 347 -16.05 -11.44 4.27
CA LYS A 347 -15.43 -10.78 3.12
C LYS A 347 -13.99 -11.21 2.91
N GLU A 348 -13.23 -11.40 3.99
CA GLU A 348 -11.83 -11.77 3.91
C GLU A 348 -11.67 -13.24 3.48
N ILE A 349 -12.51 -14.14 4.01
CA ILE A 349 -12.52 -15.55 3.61
C ILE A 349 -12.86 -15.68 2.12
N GLU A 350 -13.90 -14.98 1.66
CA GLU A 350 -14.32 -14.95 0.25
C GLU A 350 -13.22 -14.34 -0.64
N LYS A 351 -12.57 -13.25 -0.21
CA LYS A 351 -11.48 -12.60 -0.93
C LYS A 351 -10.33 -13.56 -1.23
N TRP A 352 -9.82 -14.25 -0.20
CA TRP A 352 -8.72 -15.21 -0.40
C TRP A 352 -9.16 -16.46 -1.15
N GLY A 353 -10.38 -16.95 -0.91
CA GLY A 353 -10.95 -18.04 -1.70
C GLY A 353 -10.98 -17.72 -3.19
N ARG A 354 -11.41 -16.49 -3.55
CA ARG A 354 -11.42 -16.02 -4.94
C ARG A 354 -10.01 -15.84 -5.51
N MET A 355 -9.06 -15.32 -4.74
CA MET A 355 -7.67 -15.20 -5.20
C MET A 355 -7.04 -16.56 -5.52
N LEU A 356 -7.24 -17.57 -4.66
CA LEU A 356 -6.74 -18.91 -4.92
C LEU A 356 -7.40 -19.53 -6.16
N GLU A 357 -8.71 -19.36 -6.30
CA GLU A 357 -9.45 -19.82 -7.48
C GLU A 357 -8.89 -19.20 -8.77
N LEU A 358 -8.66 -17.89 -8.79
CA LEU A 358 -8.05 -17.19 -9.92
C LEU A 358 -6.66 -17.76 -10.26
N LEU A 359 -5.80 -17.97 -9.26
CA LEU A 359 -4.46 -18.52 -9.49
C LEU A 359 -4.53 -19.94 -10.08
N ILE A 360 -5.43 -20.79 -9.57
CA ILE A 360 -5.62 -22.15 -10.09
C ILE A 360 -6.15 -22.12 -11.52
N LEU A 361 -7.16 -21.29 -11.81
CA LEU A 361 -7.70 -21.14 -13.17
C LEU A 361 -6.65 -20.66 -14.19
N HIS A 362 -5.61 -19.96 -13.73
CA HIS A 362 -4.45 -19.57 -14.53
C HIS A 362 -3.25 -20.51 -14.37
N ASN A 363 -3.51 -21.81 -14.17
CA ASN A 363 -2.52 -22.90 -14.15
C ASN A 363 -1.50 -22.83 -13.00
N ALA A 364 -1.88 -22.34 -11.82
CA ALA A 364 -1.02 -22.49 -10.64
C ALA A 364 -0.74 -23.98 -10.37
N ASN A 365 0.53 -24.30 -10.09
CA ASN A 365 0.97 -25.69 -9.92
C ASN A 365 0.28 -26.33 -8.70
N PRO A 366 -0.60 -27.34 -8.89
CA PRO A 366 -1.35 -27.94 -7.79
C PRO A 366 -0.45 -28.78 -6.86
N ASN A 367 0.73 -29.17 -7.35
CA ASN A 367 1.75 -29.94 -6.63
C ASN A 367 2.85 -29.03 -6.06
N ALA A 368 2.62 -27.72 -6.00
CA ALA A 368 3.56 -26.80 -5.37
C ALA A 368 3.83 -27.18 -3.91
N CYS A 369 5.11 -27.20 -3.55
CA CYS A 369 5.57 -27.43 -2.18
C CYS A 369 5.61 -26.11 -1.41
N CYS A 370 4.97 -26.05 -0.25
CA CYS A 370 4.91 -24.86 0.60
C CYS A 370 5.38 -25.17 2.04
N GLY A 371 6.24 -24.31 2.56
CA GLY A 371 6.91 -24.52 3.84
C GLY A 371 6.25 -23.84 5.04
N GLU A 372 6.08 -24.56 6.16
CA GLU A 372 5.75 -23.99 7.48
C GLU A 372 7.00 -23.94 8.36
N GLY A 373 7.37 -22.74 8.83
CA GLY A 373 8.57 -22.49 9.62
C GLY A 373 9.85 -22.64 8.79
N TYR A 374 10.72 -21.64 8.82
CA TYR A 374 11.99 -21.70 8.10
C TYR A 374 13.15 -21.78 9.07
N THR A 375 14.06 -22.73 8.82
CA THR A 375 15.40 -22.71 9.41
C THR A 375 16.37 -22.18 8.38
N MET A 376 17.29 -21.34 8.84
CA MET A 376 18.41 -20.88 8.03
C MET A 376 19.57 -21.85 8.26
N HIS A 377 20.04 -22.50 7.21
CA HIS A 377 21.27 -23.28 7.25
C HIS A 377 22.14 -22.83 6.07
N ASN A 378 23.33 -22.30 6.33
CA ASN A 378 24.26 -21.77 5.30
C ASN A 378 23.61 -20.79 4.30
N GLY A 379 22.75 -19.89 4.75
CA GLY A 379 22.03 -18.93 3.88
C GLY A 379 20.84 -19.51 3.11
N VAL A 380 20.68 -20.84 3.08
CA VAL A 380 19.53 -21.51 2.44
C VAL A 380 18.37 -21.61 3.43
N ARG A 381 17.18 -21.21 2.98
CA ARG A 381 15.92 -21.39 3.74
C ARG A 381 15.39 -22.80 3.49
N THR A 382 15.46 -23.65 4.50
CA THR A 382 14.79 -24.95 4.50
C THR A 382 13.49 -24.84 5.31
N ALA A 383 12.40 -25.33 4.72
CA ALA A 383 11.14 -25.43 5.44
C ALA A 383 11.24 -26.55 6.48
N ARG A 384 10.80 -26.31 7.72
CA ARG A 384 10.73 -27.35 8.76
C ARG A 384 9.69 -28.41 8.40
N ARG A 385 8.63 -28.00 7.70
CA ARG A 385 7.57 -28.88 7.19
C ARG A 385 7.14 -28.41 5.81
N CYS A 386 6.95 -29.35 4.90
CA CYS A 386 6.43 -29.10 3.56
C CYS A 386 4.99 -29.61 3.46
N TYR A 387 4.14 -28.86 2.77
CA TYR A 387 2.74 -29.18 2.51
C TYR A 387 2.47 -29.01 1.01
N SER A 388 1.67 -29.91 0.44
CA SER A 388 1.08 -29.70 -0.89
C SER A 388 0.05 -28.56 -0.85
N ALA A 389 -0.21 -27.93 -1.99
CA ALA A 389 -1.25 -26.90 -2.10
C ALA A 389 -2.61 -27.40 -1.62
N LEU A 390 -2.98 -28.64 -1.98
CA LEU A 390 -4.22 -29.28 -1.54
C LEU A 390 -4.31 -29.39 -0.02
N ARG A 391 -3.22 -29.76 0.64
CA ARG A 391 -3.16 -29.86 2.10
C ARG A 391 -3.26 -28.50 2.78
N VAL A 392 -2.64 -27.46 2.20
CA VAL A 392 -2.78 -26.08 2.69
C VAL A 392 -4.24 -25.63 2.59
N VAL A 393 -4.88 -25.77 1.43
CA VAL A 393 -6.28 -25.39 1.20
C VAL A 393 -7.21 -26.08 2.20
N ARG A 394 -7.06 -27.41 2.38
CA ARG A 394 -7.82 -28.17 3.38
C ARG A 394 -7.60 -27.69 4.81
N ARG A 395 -6.38 -27.27 5.15
CA ARG A 395 -6.07 -26.78 6.49
C ARG A 395 -6.64 -25.38 6.75
N VAL A 396 -6.63 -24.51 5.74
CA VAL A 396 -7.06 -23.11 5.86
C VAL A 396 -8.59 -22.97 5.81
N PHE A 397 -9.25 -23.71 4.92
CA PHE A 397 -10.70 -23.64 4.71
C PHE A 397 -11.44 -24.86 5.28
N GLY A 398 -10.74 -25.85 5.83
CA GLY A 398 -11.37 -26.99 6.51
C GLY A 398 -11.94 -26.59 7.86
N VAL A 399 -13.16 -27.06 8.14
CA VAL A 399 -13.77 -26.95 9.46
C VAL A 399 -13.03 -27.91 10.39
N ARG A 400 -12.14 -27.41 11.26
CA ARG A 400 -11.65 -28.24 12.37
C ARG A 400 -12.83 -28.56 13.28
N GLY A 401 -13.13 -29.85 13.44
CA GLY A 401 -13.95 -30.31 14.54
C GLY A 401 -13.32 -29.79 15.83
N SER A 402 -14.09 -29.05 16.61
CA SER A 402 -13.70 -28.46 17.89
C SER A 402 -13.38 -29.54 18.91
N LYS A 403 -12.19 -30.16 18.80
CA LYS A 403 -11.57 -30.87 19.92
C LYS A 403 -10.71 -29.84 20.65
N GLY A 404 -11.17 -29.46 21.84
CA GLY A 404 -10.56 -28.44 22.68
C GLY A 404 -9.08 -28.70 22.92
N SER A 405 -8.24 -27.78 22.44
CA SER A 405 -6.91 -27.57 22.99
C SER A 405 -6.86 -26.10 23.39
N SER A 406 -7.16 -25.88 24.66
CA SER A 406 -7.12 -24.61 25.36
C SER A 406 -5.67 -24.36 25.80
N ASN A 407 -4.83 -23.73 24.98
CA ASN A 407 -3.53 -23.21 25.45
C ASN A 407 -2.83 -22.19 24.52
N ASP A 408 -3.58 -21.40 23.74
CA ASP A 408 -3.00 -20.26 23.02
C ASP A 408 -3.49 -18.96 23.67
N HIS A 409 -2.73 -18.45 24.64
CA HIS A 409 -2.85 -17.06 25.11
C HIS A 409 -2.17 -16.15 24.10
N ASP A 410 -2.94 -15.43 23.30
CA ASP A 410 -2.39 -14.52 22.30
C ASP A 410 -3.07 -13.16 22.37
N ASN A 411 -2.35 -12.22 23.00
CA ASN A 411 -2.72 -10.81 23.18
C ASN A 411 -2.42 -10.03 21.89
N SER A 412 -3.42 -9.91 21.01
CA SER A 412 -3.38 -8.90 19.95
C SER A 412 -4.68 -8.10 19.96
N SER A 413 -4.58 -6.84 20.40
CA SER A 413 -5.64 -5.83 20.37
C SER A 413 -5.91 -5.43 18.91
N TYR A 414 -6.83 -6.12 18.25
CA TYR A 414 -7.37 -5.69 16.96
C TYR A 414 -8.76 -5.07 17.14
N ASP A 415 -8.92 -3.88 16.58
CA ASP A 415 -10.18 -3.15 16.45
C ASP A 415 -11.06 -3.90 15.44
N SER A 416 -11.95 -4.76 15.94
CA SER A 416 -12.87 -5.56 15.11
C SER A 416 -14.05 -4.68 14.69
N GLY A 417 -14.04 -4.25 13.41
CA GLY A 417 -15.18 -3.56 12.81
C GLY A 417 -16.50 -4.34 12.94
N GLU A 418 -17.62 -3.62 12.82
CA GLU A 418 -19.00 -4.10 13.03
C GLU A 418 -19.38 -5.41 12.30
N ASP A 419 -18.71 -5.74 11.18
CA ASP A 419 -18.90 -7.00 10.44
C ASP A 419 -18.56 -8.26 11.27
N PHE A 420 -17.76 -8.15 12.34
CA PHE A 420 -17.32 -9.30 13.12
C PHE A 420 -18.36 -9.78 14.15
N GLN A 421 -19.22 -8.88 14.65
CA GLN A 421 -20.15 -9.16 15.76
C GLN A 421 -21.41 -9.92 15.32
N ASN A 422 -21.76 -9.89 14.02
CA ASN A 422 -22.99 -10.51 13.49
C ASN A 422 -22.77 -11.74 12.59
N PHE A 423 -21.52 -12.14 12.35
CA PHE A 423 -21.24 -13.28 11.48
C PHE A 423 -21.33 -14.59 12.26
N LYS A 424 -22.47 -15.28 12.13
CA LYS A 424 -22.72 -16.55 12.82
C LYS A 424 -21.68 -17.59 12.41
N ILE A 425 -21.25 -18.39 13.39
CA ILE A 425 -20.26 -19.45 13.20
C ILE A 425 -20.71 -20.45 12.12
N GLU A 426 -22.01 -20.70 12.01
CA GLU A 426 -22.59 -21.57 10.98
C GLU A 426 -22.40 -21.02 9.56
N ASP A 427 -22.70 -19.73 9.34
CA ASP A 427 -22.55 -19.09 8.02
C ASP A 427 -21.08 -19.09 7.58
N ARG A 428 -20.17 -18.88 8.53
CA ARG A 428 -18.73 -19.03 8.30
C ARG A 428 -18.35 -20.41 7.83
N LYS A 429 -18.77 -21.45 8.57
CA LYS A 429 -18.45 -22.85 8.24
C LYS A 429 -18.99 -23.21 6.86
N ARG A 430 -20.20 -22.75 6.53
CA ARG A 430 -20.81 -22.94 5.21
C ARG A 430 -19.97 -22.32 4.10
N ILE A 431 -19.59 -21.05 4.22
CA ILE A 431 -18.79 -20.36 3.21
C ILE A 431 -17.40 -20.99 3.05
N GLN A 432 -16.76 -21.35 4.15
CA GLN A 432 -15.47 -22.06 4.12
C GLN A 432 -15.60 -23.42 3.43
N PHE A 433 -16.67 -24.17 3.73
CA PHE A 433 -16.94 -25.45 3.08
C PHE A 433 -17.16 -25.30 1.57
N ASP A 434 -17.95 -24.31 1.16
CA ASP A 434 -18.22 -24.05 -0.26
C ASP A 434 -16.94 -23.66 -1.02
N ILE A 435 -16.10 -22.79 -0.42
CA ILE A 435 -14.80 -22.42 -0.99
C ILE A 435 -13.87 -23.64 -1.06
N LEU A 436 -13.78 -24.42 0.01
CA LEU A 436 -12.96 -25.62 0.06
C LEU A 436 -13.37 -26.63 -1.01
N ALA A 437 -14.67 -26.88 -1.18
CA ALA A 437 -15.19 -27.79 -2.19
C ALA A 437 -14.79 -27.34 -3.60
N ARG A 438 -14.94 -26.05 -3.93
CA ARG A 438 -14.53 -25.49 -5.22
C ARG A 438 -13.02 -25.62 -5.45
N LEU A 439 -12.20 -25.18 -4.50
CA LEU A 439 -10.74 -25.21 -4.64
C LEU A 439 -10.19 -26.65 -4.74
N ASN A 440 -10.73 -27.59 -3.96
CA ASN A 440 -10.35 -29.00 -4.05
C ASN A 440 -10.66 -29.59 -5.42
N ARG A 441 -11.81 -29.26 -5.99
CA ARG A 441 -12.19 -29.73 -7.34
C ARG A 441 -11.19 -29.21 -8.38
N LEU A 442 -10.96 -27.90 -8.40
CA LEU A 442 -10.06 -27.27 -9.37
C LEU A 442 -8.61 -27.80 -9.26
N LEU A 443 -8.09 -27.96 -8.04
CA LEU A 443 -6.73 -28.51 -7.85
C LEU A 443 -6.60 -29.95 -8.36
N ARG A 444 -7.63 -30.78 -8.16
CA ARG A 444 -7.63 -32.16 -8.67
C ARG A 444 -7.74 -32.22 -10.19
N GLU A 445 -8.52 -31.33 -10.79
CA GLU A 445 -8.64 -31.21 -12.26
C GLU A 445 -7.31 -30.86 -12.92
N LEU A 446 -6.42 -30.12 -12.23
CA LEU A 446 -5.06 -29.84 -12.69
C LEU A 446 -4.04 -30.96 -12.39
N GLY A 447 -4.47 -32.12 -11.90
CA GLY A 447 -3.56 -33.22 -11.53
C GLY A 447 -2.94 -33.07 -10.14
N GLY A 448 -3.58 -32.32 -9.24
CA GLY A 448 -3.19 -32.27 -7.84
C GLY A 448 -3.51 -33.58 -7.11
N ASP A 449 -2.48 -34.34 -6.77
CA ASP A 449 -2.58 -35.55 -5.95
C ASP A 449 -1.61 -35.47 -4.76
N GLU A 450 -2.16 -35.57 -3.55
CA GLU A 450 -1.40 -35.53 -2.31
C GLU A 450 -0.48 -36.75 -2.15
N GLN A 451 -0.90 -37.92 -2.64
CA GLN A 451 -0.11 -39.14 -2.56
C GLN A 451 1.05 -39.10 -3.56
N GLU A 452 0.78 -38.67 -4.80
CA GLU A 452 1.81 -38.48 -5.83
C GLU A 452 2.83 -37.43 -5.38
N TRP A 453 2.35 -36.31 -4.83
CA TRP A 453 3.22 -35.29 -4.24
C TRP A 453 4.09 -35.86 -3.12
N TYR A 454 3.52 -36.64 -2.20
CA TYR A 454 4.27 -37.24 -1.10
C TYR A 454 5.37 -38.19 -1.61
N ASN A 455 5.04 -39.00 -2.62
CA ASN A 455 5.99 -39.88 -3.29
C ASN A 455 7.12 -39.07 -3.97
N SER A 456 6.80 -37.95 -4.63
CA SER A 456 7.80 -37.09 -5.28
C SER A 456 8.74 -36.39 -4.30
N VAL A 457 8.23 -35.98 -3.12
CA VAL A 457 9.03 -35.28 -2.11
C VAL A 457 9.92 -36.26 -1.35
N LEU A 458 9.44 -37.48 -1.07
CA LEU A 458 10.25 -38.52 -0.44
C LEU A 458 11.32 -39.11 -1.37
N ALA A 459 11.14 -39.01 -2.68
CA ALA A 459 12.13 -39.46 -3.66
C ALA A 459 13.38 -38.57 -3.73
N TYR A 460 13.34 -37.36 -3.15
CA TYR A 460 14.55 -36.55 -3.00
C TYR A 460 15.35 -37.06 -1.79
N PRO A 461 16.58 -37.58 -2.00
CA PRO A 461 17.43 -37.99 -0.89
C PRO A 461 17.66 -36.79 0.03
N SER A 462 17.55 -37.04 1.34
CA SER A 462 17.89 -36.05 2.34
C SER A 462 19.31 -35.55 2.06
N PRO A 463 19.59 -34.24 2.08
CA PRO A 463 20.95 -33.73 1.85
C PRO A 463 21.99 -34.18 2.92
N ASN A 464 21.57 -35.01 3.87
CA ASN A 464 22.39 -35.63 4.91
C ASN A 464 22.50 -37.17 4.77
N SER A 465 22.17 -37.77 3.62
CA SER A 465 22.40 -39.19 3.33
C SER A 465 23.50 -39.40 2.31
#